data_AF-R5LQ25-F1
#
_entry.id   AF-R5LQ25-F1
#
_cell.length_a   1.000
_cell.length_b   1.000
_cell.length_c   1.000
_cell.angle_alpha   90.00
_cell.angle_beta   90.00
_cell.angle_gamma   90.00
#
_symmetry.space_group_name_H-M   'P 1'
#
loop_
_entity.id
_entity.type
_entity.pdbx_description
1 polymer ?
#
loop_
_entity_poly.entity_id
_entity_poly.type
_entity_poly.pdbx_seq_one_letter_code
_entity_poly.pdbx_strand_id
1 'polypeptide(L)'
;MRNVNVNREEIEESLKRSKNGKFSVKRVASALLAGLIISGSAIGLSGCNTKDNQSKYPDYVPGYSSVSAVKDNTDDSFVILDVGNHSRQRKISEIKKGNEKDISLGLVISTDADSEVAIYDDVEYVRSLINNYDVNFPVYLNIEGIINNKSLNNEMKGKLISDFLGKCSANHIFVGVYGSDSTLCTASKYFDFKDYDAFVVMDSDSIKYTGACTVFQTTDGEIFSKEDLSKTIQENGLNEADALVNDKRSFVKGSDELLQLSLECGLSYDELLEYNGLKEKDLEEGCEVKIPSRVGASVKTLTDDSLDDEMIMGCDISYCQGNVDWNKAKENFDFVIVRVSQGISLDESFTSHIENANKNGVAAGVYCFNNYNAKSCENLERFVELEKNQADFVVSSLQNHKIDYPVYLDIERWRENEFGVSWNELLPKDYTVSMINTWCSKIDNAGYIPGLYFSEDCYNYLTSVCDSIKSSDSKSEEEAKFVDNFEKTRKWLAGGEQYGNTSYDISEVKEPSEDRKREFNDVDVFQVTSTATNSGAGNWHGHVDVNFSSTDYSKNTTSENVEPVDIKDFDKGKEIQGKLVGMLPTAGVFLSGAALGTYLDRRHLKKERQRREERRARREARDNDQRRGSY
;
A
#
# COMPACT_ATOMS: atom_id res chain seq x y z
N MET A 1 -23.57 5.60 -32.20
CA MET A 1 -22.26 5.65 -32.89
C MET A 1 -22.16 6.95 -33.69
N ARG A 2 -21.38 7.92 -33.21
CA ARG A 2 -20.83 9.01 -34.04
C ARG A 2 -19.33 8.76 -34.07
N ASN A 3 -18.78 8.48 -35.25
CA ASN A 3 -17.34 8.35 -35.43
C ASN A 3 -16.67 9.70 -35.15
N VAL A 4 -15.93 9.77 -34.05
CA VAL A 4 -15.02 10.88 -33.77
C VAL A 4 -13.72 10.55 -34.51
N ASN A 5 -13.48 11.27 -35.60
CA ASN A 5 -12.27 11.13 -36.41
C ASN A 5 -11.13 11.87 -35.68
N VAL A 6 -10.20 11.13 -35.09
CA VAL A 6 -9.04 11.68 -34.38
C VAL A 6 -7.95 12.01 -35.39
N ASN A 7 -7.57 13.30 -35.48
CA ASN A 7 -6.49 13.74 -36.37
C ASN A 7 -5.14 13.49 -35.69
N ARG A 8 -4.52 12.35 -36.03
CA ARG A 8 -3.27 11.83 -35.45
C ARG A 8 -2.05 12.76 -35.66
N GLU A 9 -2.06 13.57 -36.72
CA GLU A 9 -0.93 14.42 -37.12
C GLU A 9 -0.76 15.68 -36.25
N GLU A 10 -1.87 16.32 -35.81
CA GLU A 10 -1.79 17.50 -34.92
C GLU A 10 -1.25 17.16 -33.51
N ILE A 11 -1.50 15.93 -33.06
CA ILE A 11 -0.99 15.42 -31.77
C ILE A 11 0.53 15.22 -31.87
N GLU A 12 1.02 14.61 -32.95
CA GLU A 12 2.47 14.39 -33.12
C GLU A 12 3.26 15.68 -33.36
N GLU A 13 2.65 16.69 -34.00
CA GLU A 13 3.32 17.94 -34.35
C GLU A 13 3.42 18.91 -33.15
N SER A 14 2.41 18.94 -32.27
CA SER A 14 2.47 19.68 -31.00
C SER A 14 3.50 19.09 -30.03
N LEU A 15 3.66 17.77 -30.02
CA LEU A 15 4.62 17.04 -29.15
C LEU A 15 6.08 17.17 -29.62
N LYS A 16 6.34 17.45 -30.91
CA LYS A 16 7.71 17.69 -31.43
C LYS A 16 8.31 19.02 -30.97
N ARG A 17 7.51 20.04 -30.64
CA ARG A 17 8.00 21.36 -30.21
C ARG A 17 8.62 21.37 -28.80
N SER A 18 8.38 20.34 -28.00
CA SER A 18 8.89 20.22 -26.62
C SER A 18 10.29 19.57 -26.51
N LYS A 19 10.93 19.18 -27.63
CA LYS A 19 12.14 18.32 -27.65
C LYS A 19 13.49 19.00 -27.32
N ASN A 20 13.51 20.14 -26.63
CA ASN A 20 14.77 20.81 -26.24
C ASN A 20 15.13 20.69 -24.75
N GLY A 21 14.75 19.58 -24.10
CA GLY A 21 15.32 19.16 -22.81
C GLY A 21 15.84 17.72 -22.93
N LYS A 22 17.16 17.54 -22.93
CA LYS A 22 17.79 16.21 -23.00
C LYS A 22 17.65 15.50 -21.65
N PHE A 23 16.93 14.38 -21.62
CA PHE A 23 17.12 13.31 -20.63
C PHE A 23 17.31 11.99 -21.38
N SER A 24 18.41 11.31 -21.08
CA SER A 24 18.77 10.00 -21.63
C SER A 24 19.08 9.10 -20.45
N VAL A 25 18.13 8.24 -20.05
CA VAL A 25 18.36 7.16 -19.10
C VAL A 25 18.31 5.84 -19.86
N LYS A 26 19.43 5.11 -19.82
CA LYS A 26 19.54 3.75 -20.36
C LYS A 26 18.78 2.80 -19.44
N ARG A 27 17.89 2.02 -20.04
CA ARG A 27 17.06 0.98 -19.40
C ARG A 27 17.90 -0.25 -19.05
N VAL A 28 17.70 -0.80 -17.87
CA VAL A 28 17.94 -2.23 -17.58
C VAL A 28 16.56 -2.88 -17.45
N ALA A 29 16.38 -3.98 -18.15
CA ALA A 29 15.11 -4.69 -18.27
C ALA A 29 14.93 -5.65 -17.09
N SER A 30 13.89 -5.42 -16.28
CA SER A 30 13.34 -6.46 -15.39
C SER A 30 12.47 -7.37 -16.25
N ALA A 31 12.93 -8.60 -16.45
CA ALA A 31 12.18 -9.66 -17.10
C ALA A 31 11.51 -10.49 -16.01
N LEU A 32 10.17 -10.51 -15.97
CA LEU A 32 9.35 -11.67 -15.57
C LEU A 32 7.88 -11.43 -15.99
N LEU A 33 7.39 -12.31 -16.88
CA LEU A 33 5.99 -12.60 -17.24
C LEU A 33 5.09 -11.53 -17.90
N ALA A 34 5.44 -11.07 -19.11
CA ALA A 34 4.44 -10.57 -20.07
C ALA A 34 4.80 -11.02 -21.50
N GLY A 35 4.39 -12.25 -21.84
CA GLY A 35 4.67 -12.85 -23.14
C GLY A 35 3.85 -14.09 -23.42
N LEU A 36 2.53 -14.06 -23.17
CA LEU A 36 1.62 -15.04 -23.77
C LEU A 36 1.09 -14.44 -25.07
N ILE A 37 1.70 -14.85 -26.18
CA ILE A 37 1.09 -14.76 -27.51
C ILE A 37 -0.21 -15.56 -27.41
N ILE A 38 -1.37 -14.90 -27.44
CA ILE A 38 -2.65 -15.58 -27.66
C ILE A 38 -2.66 -16.06 -29.11
N SER A 39 -1.94 -17.14 -29.42
CA SER A 39 -2.07 -17.84 -30.69
C SER A 39 -3.29 -18.73 -30.60
N GLY A 40 -4.47 -18.15 -30.88
CA GLY A 40 -5.65 -18.93 -31.23
C GLY A 40 -5.32 -19.75 -32.47
N SER A 41 -5.21 -21.07 -32.32
CA SER A 41 -5.03 -21.97 -33.46
C SER A 41 -6.28 -21.89 -34.34
N ALA A 42 -6.12 -21.37 -35.56
CA ALA A 42 -7.12 -21.51 -36.60
C ALA A 42 -7.24 -22.99 -36.97
N ILE A 43 -8.34 -23.64 -36.60
CA ILE A 43 -8.77 -24.90 -37.22
C ILE A 43 -10.08 -24.62 -37.93
N GLY A 44 -9.99 -24.46 -39.25
CA GLY A 44 -11.14 -24.50 -40.13
C GLY A 44 -11.68 -25.93 -40.18
N LEU A 45 -12.94 -26.11 -39.79
CA LEU A 45 -13.73 -27.27 -40.17
C LEU A 45 -15.08 -26.79 -40.70
N SER A 46 -15.28 -27.05 -41.99
CA SER A 46 -16.56 -26.95 -42.67
C SER A 46 -17.45 -28.12 -42.25
N GLY A 47 -18.67 -27.86 -41.76
CA GLY A 47 -19.74 -28.86 -41.70
C GLY A 47 -20.60 -28.90 -40.42
N CYS A 48 -21.86 -28.44 -40.57
CA CYS A 48 -23.10 -28.81 -39.84
C CYS A 48 -23.20 -28.77 -38.30
N ASN A 49 -23.95 -27.76 -37.83
CA ASN A 49 -24.94 -27.70 -36.71
C ASN A 49 -24.86 -28.71 -35.56
N THR A 50 -24.48 -28.22 -34.38
CA THR A 50 -25.30 -28.16 -33.14
C THR A 50 -24.69 -27.06 -32.24
N LYS A 51 -25.52 -26.19 -31.65
CA LYS A 51 -25.09 -25.05 -30.84
C LYS A 51 -24.76 -25.50 -29.40
N ASP A 52 -23.51 -25.82 -29.14
CA ASP A 52 -22.93 -25.72 -27.80
C ASP A 52 -22.02 -24.49 -27.80
N ASN A 53 -22.45 -23.43 -27.10
CA ASN A 53 -21.75 -22.15 -27.05
C ASN A 53 -20.64 -22.23 -25.99
N GLN A 54 -19.55 -22.93 -26.32
CA GLN A 54 -18.39 -23.06 -25.44
C GLN A 54 -17.63 -21.72 -25.40
N SER A 55 -17.34 -21.19 -24.21
CA SER A 55 -16.60 -19.93 -24.02
C SER A 55 -15.26 -19.97 -24.77
N LYS A 56 -14.88 -18.86 -25.40
CA LYS A 56 -13.54 -18.70 -26.03
C LYS A 56 -12.40 -18.77 -24.99
N TYR A 57 -12.73 -18.58 -23.72
CA TYR A 57 -11.82 -18.55 -22.58
C TYR A 57 -12.37 -19.45 -21.45
N PRO A 58 -12.30 -20.79 -21.56
CA PRO A 58 -12.92 -21.72 -20.62
C PRO A 58 -12.15 -21.86 -19.29
N ASP A 59 -10.85 -21.58 -19.28
CA ASP A 59 -9.98 -21.70 -18.10
C ASP A 59 -9.95 -20.42 -17.24
N TYR A 60 -10.66 -19.37 -17.68
CA TYR A 60 -10.69 -18.07 -17.02
C TYR A 60 -11.97 -17.89 -16.20
N VAL A 61 -11.86 -17.15 -15.11
CA VAL A 61 -13.00 -16.85 -14.24
C VAL A 61 -13.94 -15.87 -14.97
N PRO A 62 -15.23 -16.20 -15.17
CA PRO A 62 -16.15 -15.34 -15.88
C PRO A 62 -16.60 -14.14 -15.03
N GLY A 63 -16.52 -12.94 -15.62
CA GLY A 63 -16.95 -11.68 -15.03
C GLY A 63 -18.15 -11.06 -15.74
N TYR A 64 -18.88 -10.20 -15.03
CA TYR A 64 -20.05 -9.49 -15.57
C TYR A 64 -20.01 -7.99 -15.25
N SER A 65 -20.59 -7.16 -16.11
CA SER A 65 -20.72 -5.71 -15.90
C SER A 65 -22.04 -5.29 -15.23
N SER A 66 -22.89 -6.26 -14.90
CA SER A 66 -24.14 -6.09 -14.16
C SER A 66 -24.48 -7.34 -13.35
N VAL A 67 -25.00 -7.12 -12.14
CA VAL A 67 -25.49 -8.19 -11.26
C VAL A 67 -26.69 -8.93 -11.87
N SER A 68 -27.42 -8.29 -12.77
CA SER A 68 -28.54 -8.92 -13.47
C SER A 68 -28.12 -9.91 -14.55
N ALA A 69 -26.88 -9.83 -15.03
CA ALA A 69 -26.35 -10.71 -16.07
C ALA A 69 -25.75 -12.02 -15.51
N VAL A 70 -25.52 -12.07 -14.19
CA VAL A 70 -25.02 -13.27 -13.51
C VAL A 70 -26.06 -14.38 -13.62
N LYS A 71 -25.65 -15.52 -14.19
CA LYS A 71 -26.49 -16.69 -14.38
C LYS A 71 -26.58 -17.48 -13.08
N ASP A 72 -27.74 -18.06 -12.78
CA ASP A 72 -27.91 -18.92 -11.60
C ASP A 72 -26.97 -20.15 -11.72
N ASN A 73 -26.19 -20.44 -10.67
CA ASN A 73 -25.19 -21.53 -10.52
C ASN A 73 -23.74 -21.29 -11.01
N THR A 74 -23.21 -20.06 -10.99
CA THR A 74 -21.76 -19.84 -11.14
C THR A 74 -21.13 -19.37 -9.83
N ASP A 75 -20.77 -20.33 -8.97
CA ASP A 75 -20.21 -20.07 -7.64
C ASP A 75 -18.87 -19.30 -7.66
N ASP A 76 -18.20 -19.23 -8.81
CA ASP A 76 -16.90 -18.58 -8.96
C ASP A 76 -16.95 -17.29 -9.80
N SER A 77 -18.13 -16.79 -10.19
CA SER A 77 -18.22 -15.58 -11.03
C SER A 77 -18.16 -14.29 -10.23
N PHE A 78 -17.64 -13.22 -10.84
CA PHE A 78 -17.57 -11.89 -10.24
C PHE A 78 -18.31 -10.84 -11.07
N VAL A 79 -18.58 -9.69 -10.47
CA VAL A 79 -19.15 -8.51 -11.14
C VAL A 79 -18.23 -7.32 -10.94
N ILE A 80 -17.91 -6.59 -12.01
CA ILE A 80 -17.24 -5.28 -11.92
C ILE A 80 -18.21 -4.20 -12.37
N LEU A 81 -18.49 -3.25 -11.48
CA LEU A 81 -19.43 -2.16 -11.74
C LEU A 81 -18.69 -0.83 -11.93
N ASP A 82 -18.89 -0.18 -13.07
CA ASP A 82 -18.63 1.26 -13.19
C ASP A 82 -19.64 2.04 -12.35
N VAL A 83 -19.15 2.57 -11.23
CA VAL A 83 -19.95 3.29 -10.22
C VAL A 83 -19.81 4.80 -10.35
N GLY A 84 -19.20 5.28 -11.42
CA GLY A 84 -18.96 6.69 -11.66
C GLY A 84 -17.89 7.23 -10.71
N ASN A 85 -18.16 8.37 -10.08
CA ASN A 85 -17.22 9.12 -9.24
C ASN A 85 -17.97 9.85 -8.12
N HIS A 86 -17.26 10.56 -7.25
CA HIS A 86 -17.86 11.22 -6.07
C HIS A 86 -19.05 12.13 -6.43
N SER A 87 -18.96 12.82 -7.56
CA SER A 87 -19.96 13.80 -8.00
C SER A 87 -21.12 13.17 -8.80
N ARG A 88 -20.87 12.04 -9.47
CA ARG A 88 -21.77 11.33 -10.39
C ARG A 88 -21.84 9.84 -10.08
N GLN A 89 -22.38 9.51 -8.91
CA GLN A 89 -22.54 8.14 -8.43
C GLN A 89 -23.51 7.33 -9.31
N ARG A 90 -23.17 6.08 -9.59
CA ARG A 90 -23.96 5.16 -10.42
C ARG A 90 -23.99 3.77 -9.81
N LYS A 91 -24.98 2.96 -10.19
CA LYS A 91 -25.09 1.52 -9.88
C LYS A 91 -25.03 1.13 -8.39
N ILE A 92 -25.23 2.07 -7.44
CA ILE A 92 -25.31 1.78 -6.00
C ILE A 92 -26.37 0.69 -5.67
N SER A 93 -27.50 0.69 -6.38
CA SER A 93 -28.52 -0.36 -6.22
C SER A 93 -28.05 -1.74 -6.68
N GLU A 94 -27.13 -1.81 -7.66
CA GLU A 94 -26.54 -3.08 -8.09
C GLU A 94 -25.50 -3.58 -7.09
N ILE A 95 -24.71 -2.69 -6.47
CA ILE A 95 -23.81 -3.06 -5.35
C ILE A 95 -24.60 -3.80 -4.26
N LYS A 96 -25.69 -3.19 -3.79
CA LYS A 96 -26.60 -3.78 -2.78
C LYS A 96 -27.09 -5.16 -3.19
N LYS A 97 -27.59 -5.27 -4.42
CA LYS A 97 -28.11 -6.53 -4.98
C LYS A 97 -27.02 -7.60 -5.11
N GLY A 98 -25.78 -7.20 -5.43
CA GLY A 98 -24.62 -8.09 -5.50
C GLY A 98 -24.29 -8.67 -4.12
N ASN A 99 -24.20 -7.81 -3.11
CA ASN A 99 -23.96 -8.23 -1.73
C ASN A 99 -25.10 -9.10 -1.16
N GLU A 100 -26.37 -8.78 -1.44
CA GLU A 100 -27.52 -9.61 -1.05
C GLU A 100 -27.46 -11.03 -1.65
N LYS A 101 -26.83 -11.16 -2.83
CA LYS A 101 -26.63 -12.42 -3.54
C LYS A 101 -25.28 -13.08 -3.26
N ASP A 102 -24.44 -12.49 -2.40
CA ASP A 102 -23.09 -12.99 -2.09
C ASP A 102 -22.21 -13.14 -3.34
N ILE A 103 -22.31 -12.19 -4.28
CA ILE A 103 -21.52 -12.16 -5.51
C ILE A 103 -20.25 -11.33 -5.29
N SER A 104 -19.10 -11.85 -5.72
CA SER A 104 -17.84 -11.11 -5.64
C SER A 104 -17.90 -9.82 -6.48
N LEU A 105 -17.55 -8.69 -5.88
CA LEU A 105 -17.86 -7.36 -6.41
C LEU A 105 -16.62 -6.46 -6.49
N GLY A 106 -16.31 -6.00 -7.70
CA GLY A 106 -15.28 -5.01 -8.00
C GLY A 106 -15.87 -3.72 -8.54
N LEU A 107 -15.08 -2.67 -8.53
CA LEU A 107 -15.52 -1.32 -8.89
C LEU A 107 -14.64 -0.76 -10.00
N VAL A 108 -15.23 0.04 -10.88
CA VAL A 108 -14.52 0.97 -11.75
C VAL A 108 -14.94 2.38 -11.35
N ILE A 109 -13.93 3.22 -11.06
CA ILE A 109 -14.10 4.63 -10.73
C ILE A 109 -13.82 5.44 -12.00
N SER A 110 -14.89 5.96 -12.60
CA SER A 110 -14.84 6.79 -13.80
C SER A 110 -14.70 8.26 -13.42
N THR A 111 -13.46 8.64 -13.09
CA THR A 111 -13.12 10.00 -12.66
C THR A 111 -13.25 11.02 -13.80
N ASP A 112 -13.64 12.24 -13.42
CA ASP A 112 -13.50 13.45 -14.23
C ASP A 112 -12.66 14.51 -13.52
N ALA A 113 -11.84 14.09 -12.55
CA ALA A 113 -10.94 14.95 -11.82
C ALA A 113 -9.98 15.66 -12.78
N ASP A 114 -9.86 16.97 -12.59
CA ASP A 114 -8.86 17.83 -13.22
C ASP A 114 -7.98 18.55 -12.20
N SER A 115 -8.16 18.23 -10.91
CA SER A 115 -7.37 18.70 -9.78
C SER A 115 -7.15 17.57 -8.76
N GLU A 116 -6.20 17.77 -7.85
CA GLU A 116 -5.91 16.80 -6.79
C GLU A 116 -7.06 16.66 -5.79
N VAL A 117 -7.76 17.74 -5.51
CA VAL A 117 -8.92 17.72 -4.61
C VAL A 117 -10.02 16.83 -5.19
N ALA A 118 -10.30 16.97 -6.48
CA ALA A 118 -11.32 16.16 -7.14
C ALA A 118 -10.97 14.67 -7.14
N ILE A 119 -9.68 14.31 -7.29
CA ILE A 119 -9.27 12.91 -7.23
C ILE A 119 -9.26 12.38 -5.79
N TYR A 120 -9.00 13.23 -4.79
CA TYR A 120 -9.12 12.85 -3.38
C TYR A 120 -10.56 12.61 -2.97
N ASP A 121 -11.49 13.41 -3.47
CA ASP A 121 -12.92 13.16 -3.29
C ASP A 121 -13.35 11.83 -3.94
N ASP A 122 -12.74 11.44 -5.06
CA ASP A 122 -12.96 10.11 -5.64
C ASP A 122 -12.42 8.97 -4.77
N VAL A 123 -11.29 9.16 -4.09
CA VAL A 123 -10.77 8.21 -3.09
C VAL A 123 -11.72 8.09 -1.89
N GLU A 124 -12.19 9.22 -1.36
CA GLU A 124 -13.18 9.26 -0.28
C GLU A 124 -14.49 8.57 -0.69
N TYR A 125 -14.90 8.74 -1.94
CA TYR A 125 -16.04 8.01 -2.47
C TYR A 125 -15.81 6.50 -2.45
N VAL A 126 -14.63 6.01 -2.84
CA VAL A 126 -14.27 4.58 -2.72
C VAL A 126 -14.32 4.11 -1.27
N ARG A 127 -13.70 4.85 -0.34
CA ARG A 127 -13.73 4.55 1.10
C ARG A 127 -15.17 4.43 1.60
N SER A 128 -16.04 5.35 1.17
CA SER A 128 -17.47 5.32 1.51
C SER A 128 -18.18 4.06 1.00
N LEU A 129 -17.82 3.57 -0.19
CA LEU A 129 -18.40 2.36 -0.75
C LEU A 129 -17.94 1.13 0.05
N ILE A 130 -16.65 1.00 0.34
CA ILE A 130 -16.08 -0.11 1.11
C ILE A 130 -16.61 -0.14 2.55
N ASN A 131 -16.77 1.02 3.19
CA ASN A 131 -17.32 1.08 4.54
C ASN A 131 -18.78 0.59 4.61
N ASN A 132 -19.53 0.83 3.53
CA ASN A 132 -20.98 0.55 3.48
C ASN A 132 -21.31 -0.81 2.84
N TYR A 133 -20.46 -1.35 1.99
CA TYR A 133 -20.72 -2.51 1.12
C TYR A 133 -19.54 -3.48 1.10
N ASP A 134 -19.82 -4.75 0.81
CA ASP A 134 -18.76 -5.76 0.63
C ASP A 134 -18.18 -5.61 -0.80
N VAL A 135 -16.96 -5.09 -0.90
CA VAL A 135 -16.22 -4.87 -2.15
C VAL A 135 -15.00 -5.79 -2.15
N ASN A 136 -15.25 -7.07 -2.33
CA ASN A 136 -14.25 -8.14 -2.24
C ASN A 136 -13.60 -8.49 -3.60
N PHE A 137 -13.61 -7.56 -4.56
CA PHE A 137 -12.86 -7.63 -5.82
C PHE A 137 -12.21 -6.25 -6.08
N PRO A 138 -11.22 -6.12 -6.97
CA PRO A 138 -10.44 -4.89 -7.13
C PRO A 138 -11.25 -3.63 -7.44
N VAL A 139 -10.69 -2.50 -7.03
CA VAL A 139 -11.13 -1.15 -7.43
C VAL A 139 -10.20 -0.63 -8.54
N TYR A 140 -10.75 -0.33 -9.72
CA TYR A 140 -9.96 0.18 -10.84
C TYR A 140 -10.23 1.65 -11.13
N LEU A 141 -9.18 2.45 -11.27
CA LEU A 141 -9.26 3.81 -11.79
C LEU A 141 -9.39 3.78 -13.31
N ASN A 142 -10.49 4.29 -13.86
CA ASN A 142 -10.62 4.46 -15.30
C ASN A 142 -9.78 5.65 -15.79
N ILE A 143 -8.62 5.38 -16.38
CA ILE A 143 -7.68 6.42 -16.80
C ILE A 143 -8.04 7.05 -18.15
N GLU A 144 -9.04 6.53 -18.88
CA GLU A 144 -9.43 7.07 -20.20
C GLU A 144 -9.78 8.56 -20.12
N GLY A 145 -10.51 8.96 -19.07
CA GLY A 145 -10.88 10.35 -18.84
C GLY A 145 -9.66 11.25 -18.67
N ILE A 146 -8.71 10.82 -17.83
CA ILE A 146 -7.47 11.55 -17.53
C ILE A 146 -6.59 11.66 -18.78
N ILE A 147 -6.32 10.54 -19.45
CA ILE A 147 -5.38 10.49 -20.59
C ILE A 147 -5.90 11.30 -21.77
N ASN A 148 -7.20 11.22 -22.05
CA ASN A 148 -7.81 11.93 -23.17
C ASN A 148 -8.18 13.38 -22.85
N ASN A 149 -8.05 13.83 -21.60
CA ASN A 149 -8.32 15.21 -21.24
C ASN A 149 -7.24 16.13 -21.83
N LYS A 150 -7.69 17.09 -22.65
CA LYS A 150 -6.82 18.07 -23.32
C LYS A 150 -6.50 19.29 -22.46
N SER A 151 -7.27 19.55 -21.40
CA SER A 151 -6.96 20.64 -20.46
C SER A 151 -5.81 20.27 -19.53
N LEU A 152 -5.60 18.98 -19.28
CA LEU A 152 -4.54 18.48 -18.42
C LEU A 152 -3.20 18.37 -19.16
N ASN A 153 -2.15 18.91 -18.53
CA ASN A 153 -0.77 18.63 -18.95
C ASN A 153 -0.36 17.22 -18.48
N ASN A 154 0.77 16.70 -18.98
CA ASN A 154 1.20 15.34 -18.65
C ASN A 154 1.57 15.17 -17.17
N GLU A 155 2.12 16.20 -16.54
CA GLU A 155 2.48 16.17 -15.12
C GLU A 155 1.24 15.93 -14.25
N MET A 156 0.19 16.72 -14.45
CA MET A 156 -1.08 16.56 -13.74
C MET A 156 -1.74 15.21 -14.05
N LYS A 157 -1.68 14.72 -15.29
CA LYS A 157 -2.20 13.38 -15.62
C LYS A 157 -1.51 12.28 -14.83
N GLY A 158 -0.17 12.32 -14.78
CA GLY A 158 0.62 11.38 -14.00
C GLY A 158 0.30 11.49 -12.52
N LYS A 159 0.17 12.72 -12.02
CA LYS A 159 -0.15 13.00 -10.63
C LYS A 159 -1.51 12.45 -10.23
N LEU A 160 -2.59 12.74 -10.97
CA LEU A 160 -3.93 12.22 -10.65
C LEU A 160 -3.97 10.69 -10.61
N ILE A 161 -3.29 10.02 -11.54
CA ILE A 161 -3.20 8.55 -11.56
C ILE A 161 -2.44 8.06 -10.32
N SER A 162 -1.25 8.58 -10.08
CA SER A 162 -0.38 8.16 -8.97
C SER A 162 -1.04 8.43 -7.61
N ASP A 163 -1.66 9.59 -7.44
CA ASP A 163 -2.32 10.01 -6.22
C ASP A 163 -3.52 9.12 -5.87
N PHE A 164 -4.37 8.80 -6.84
CA PHE A 164 -5.51 7.90 -6.62
C PHE A 164 -5.04 6.50 -6.21
N LEU A 165 -4.08 5.94 -6.96
CA LEU A 165 -3.57 4.59 -6.73
C LEU A 165 -2.83 4.50 -5.38
N GLY A 166 -1.93 5.45 -5.10
CA GLY A 166 -1.18 5.49 -3.86
C GLY A 166 -2.09 5.65 -2.63
N LYS A 167 -3.11 6.50 -2.72
CA LYS A 167 -4.04 6.71 -1.59
C LYS A 167 -5.02 5.56 -1.36
N CYS A 168 -5.48 4.90 -2.42
CA CYS A 168 -6.25 3.68 -2.25
C CYS A 168 -5.39 2.60 -1.60
N SER A 169 -4.15 2.41 -2.07
CA SER A 169 -3.20 1.46 -1.47
C SER A 169 -2.93 1.76 0.00
N ALA A 170 -2.73 3.03 0.34
CA ALA A 170 -2.64 3.50 1.71
C ALA A 170 -3.89 3.10 2.52
N ASN A 171 -5.09 3.23 1.97
CA ASN A 171 -6.30 2.79 2.67
C ASN A 171 -6.50 1.26 2.68
N HIS A 172 -5.45 0.46 2.44
CA HIS A 172 -5.51 -1.00 2.34
C HIS A 172 -6.53 -1.46 1.29
N ILE A 173 -6.66 -0.70 0.20
CA ILE A 173 -7.57 -1.01 -0.90
C ILE A 173 -6.74 -1.63 -2.04
N PHE A 174 -7.14 -2.83 -2.48
CA PHE A 174 -6.61 -3.41 -3.71
C PHE A 174 -7.07 -2.56 -4.89
N VAL A 175 -6.12 -1.86 -5.50
CA VAL A 175 -6.38 -0.88 -6.54
C VAL A 175 -5.60 -1.18 -7.82
N GLY A 176 -6.19 -0.81 -8.95
CA GLY A 176 -5.57 -0.95 -10.27
C GLY A 176 -6.00 0.13 -11.25
N VAL A 177 -5.57 -0.01 -12.51
CA VAL A 177 -5.99 0.88 -13.61
C VAL A 177 -6.94 0.18 -14.57
N TYR A 178 -7.88 0.93 -15.13
CA TYR A 178 -8.80 0.48 -16.17
C TYR A 178 -8.62 1.33 -17.41
N GLY A 179 -8.60 0.68 -18.58
CA GLY A 179 -8.60 1.39 -19.85
C GLY A 179 -8.51 0.45 -21.06
N SER A 180 -8.65 1.01 -22.25
CA SER A 180 -8.36 0.29 -23.48
C SER A 180 -6.88 -0.08 -23.55
N ASP A 181 -6.61 -1.21 -24.21
CA ASP A 181 -5.25 -1.71 -24.46
C ASP A 181 -4.35 -0.60 -25.04
N SER A 182 -4.82 0.16 -26.04
CA SER A 182 -4.09 1.30 -26.61
C SER A 182 -3.83 2.44 -25.62
N THR A 183 -4.81 2.80 -24.79
CA THR A 183 -4.66 3.86 -23.78
C THR A 183 -3.64 3.44 -22.72
N LEU A 184 -3.75 2.23 -22.17
CA LEU A 184 -2.83 1.68 -21.17
C LEU A 184 -1.40 1.55 -21.72
N CYS A 185 -1.23 1.05 -22.95
CA CYS A 185 0.06 1.02 -23.64
C CYS A 185 0.68 2.41 -23.83
N THR A 186 -0.14 3.43 -24.06
CA THR A 186 0.34 4.80 -24.27
C THR A 186 0.71 5.44 -22.95
N ALA A 187 -0.19 5.38 -21.97
CA ALA A 187 -0.02 5.96 -20.64
C ALA A 187 1.18 5.36 -19.90
N SER A 188 1.38 4.04 -19.97
CA SER A 188 2.49 3.34 -19.30
C SER A 188 3.88 3.58 -19.92
N LYS A 189 3.97 4.37 -21.01
CA LYS A 189 5.26 4.89 -21.50
C LYS A 189 5.71 6.14 -20.74
N TYR A 190 4.78 6.81 -20.06
CA TYR A 190 4.97 8.13 -19.47
C TYR A 190 4.70 8.16 -17.97
N PHE A 191 3.85 7.25 -17.48
CA PHE A 191 3.45 7.19 -16.08
C PHE A 191 3.74 5.81 -15.51
N ASP A 192 4.08 5.80 -14.23
CA ASP A 192 4.44 4.59 -13.51
C ASP A 192 3.23 4.01 -12.78
N PHE A 193 2.67 2.97 -13.38
CA PHE A 193 1.58 2.18 -12.79
C PHE A 193 1.62 0.74 -13.27
N LYS A 194 2.72 0.29 -13.90
CA LYS A 194 2.79 -1.04 -14.52
C LYS A 194 2.74 -2.17 -13.50
N ASP A 195 3.13 -1.87 -12.26
CA ASP A 195 3.14 -2.81 -11.16
C ASP A 195 1.76 -2.91 -10.47
N TYR A 196 0.87 -1.94 -10.72
CA TYR A 196 -0.55 -2.07 -10.37
C TYR A 196 -1.27 -2.97 -11.37
N ASP A 197 -2.23 -3.74 -10.87
CA ASP A 197 -3.08 -4.56 -11.74
C ASP A 197 -3.86 -3.68 -12.73
N ALA A 198 -4.09 -4.22 -13.93
CA ALA A 198 -4.85 -3.55 -14.97
C ALA A 198 -6.05 -4.38 -15.42
N PHE A 199 -7.23 -3.74 -15.40
CA PHE A 199 -8.38 -4.19 -16.15
C PHE A 199 -8.30 -3.66 -17.58
N VAL A 200 -7.83 -4.51 -18.49
CA VAL A 200 -7.61 -4.17 -19.91
C VAL A 200 -8.86 -4.40 -20.76
N VAL A 201 -9.34 -3.37 -21.44
CA VAL A 201 -10.35 -3.51 -22.49
C VAL A 201 -9.67 -3.72 -23.85
N MET A 202 -9.86 -4.90 -24.44
CA MET A 202 -9.25 -5.25 -25.71
C MET A 202 -9.79 -4.40 -26.86
N ASP A 203 -8.89 -3.79 -27.64
CA ASP A 203 -9.19 -3.10 -28.90
C ASP A 203 -8.65 -3.83 -30.14
N SER A 204 -8.04 -4.99 -29.93
CA SER A 204 -7.54 -5.90 -30.96
C SER A 204 -7.60 -7.34 -30.47
N ASP A 205 -7.29 -8.31 -31.33
CA ASP A 205 -7.39 -9.75 -31.01
C ASP A 205 -6.46 -10.21 -29.87
N SER A 206 -5.48 -9.39 -29.50
CA SER A 206 -4.49 -9.68 -28.45
C SER A 206 -4.20 -8.44 -27.60
N ILE A 207 -4.00 -8.63 -26.30
CA ILE A 207 -3.54 -7.58 -25.38
C ILE A 207 -2.08 -7.25 -25.66
N LYS A 208 -1.77 -5.96 -25.88
CA LYS A 208 -0.42 -5.43 -26.08
C LYS A 208 0.18 -4.83 -24.82
N TYR A 209 -0.66 -4.45 -23.86
CA TYR A 209 -0.24 -3.93 -22.57
C TYR A 209 0.65 -4.96 -21.85
N THR A 210 1.79 -4.47 -21.35
CA THR A 210 2.85 -5.30 -20.78
C THR A 210 2.98 -5.16 -19.26
N GLY A 211 2.11 -4.38 -18.61
CA GLY A 211 2.08 -4.31 -17.15
C GLY A 211 1.29 -5.48 -16.56
N ALA A 212 1.15 -5.50 -15.24
CA ALA A 212 0.28 -6.45 -14.55
C ALA A 212 -1.15 -6.34 -15.11
N CYS A 213 -1.75 -7.48 -15.45
CA CYS A 213 -3.08 -7.54 -16.02
C CYS A 213 -3.69 -8.89 -15.69
N THR A 214 -4.58 -8.89 -14.71
CA THR A 214 -5.32 -10.07 -14.28
C THR A 214 -6.75 -10.05 -14.82
N VAL A 215 -7.35 -8.88 -15.03
CA VAL A 215 -8.71 -8.77 -15.59
C VAL A 215 -8.68 -8.20 -17.01
N PHE A 216 -9.48 -8.77 -17.90
CA PHE A 216 -9.64 -8.22 -19.25
C PHE A 216 -11.06 -8.35 -19.79
N GLN A 217 -11.42 -7.43 -20.69
CA GLN A 217 -12.67 -7.46 -21.45
C GLN A 217 -12.36 -7.69 -22.91
N THR A 218 -13.02 -8.68 -23.53
CA THR A 218 -12.87 -8.99 -24.95
C THR A 218 -13.51 -7.91 -25.83
N THR A 219 -13.18 -7.90 -27.11
CA THR A 219 -13.78 -7.00 -28.10
C THR A 219 -15.30 -7.15 -28.21
N ASP A 220 -15.84 -8.31 -27.83
CA ASP A 220 -17.27 -8.61 -27.82
C ASP A 220 -17.95 -8.24 -26.49
N GLY A 221 -17.18 -7.72 -25.54
CA GLY A 221 -17.67 -7.18 -24.26
C GLY A 221 -17.72 -8.19 -23.11
N GLU A 222 -17.28 -9.42 -23.30
CA GLU A 222 -17.19 -10.44 -22.25
C GLU A 222 -16.01 -10.17 -21.32
N ILE A 223 -16.18 -10.34 -20.01
CA ILE A 223 -15.16 -10.04 -19.00
C ILE A 223 -14.63 -11.35 -18.42
N PHE A 224 -13.32 -11.41 -18.22
CA PHE A 224 -12.62 -12.57 -17.68
C PHE A 224 -11.54 -12.12 -16.70
N SER A 225 -11.27 -12.96 -15.70
CA SER A 225 -10.11 -12.84 -14.82
C SER A 225 -9.21 -14.07 -14.96
N LYS A 226 -7.89 -13.86 -14.97
CA LYS A 226 -6.86 -14.93 -15.00
C LYS A 226 -6.86 -15.78 -13.74
N GLU A 227 -7.26 -15.19 -12.63
CA GLU A 227 -7.37 -15.84 -11.32
C GLU A 227 -8.51 -15.23 -10.51
N ASP A 228 -8.83 -15.84 -9.37
CA ASP A 228 -9.85 -15.35 -8.45
C ASP A 228 -9.24 -14.34 -7.47
N LEU A 229 -9.24 -13.06 -7.85
CA LEU A 229 -8.72 -11.97 -7.02
C LEU A 229 -9.49 -11.76 -5.72
N SER A 230 -10.70 -12.32 -5.57
CA SER A 230 -11.44 -12.19 -4.31
C SER A 230 -10.75 -12.92 -3.16
N LYS A 231 -10.09 -14.04 -3.45
CA LYS A 231 -9.27 -14.77 -2.48
C LYS A 231 -8.04 -13.97 -2.08
N THR A 232 -7.32 -13.41 -3.05
CA THR A 232 -6.14 -12.56 -2.77
C THR A 232 -6.49 -11.38 -1.88
N ILE A 233 -7.60 -10.69 -2.17
CA ILE A 233 -8.08 -9.56 -1.37
C ILE A 233 -8.43 -10.00 0.05
N GLN A 234 -9.16 -11.11 0.18
CA GLN A 234 -9.54 -11.66 1.48
C GLN A 234 -8.34 -12.12 2.32
N GLU A 235 -7.39 -12.84 1.72
CA GLU A 235 -6.21 -13.39 2.39
C GLU A 235 -5.28 -12.28 2.92
N ASN A 236 -5.17 -11.16 2.19
CA ASN A 236 -4.37 -10.01 2.58
C ASN A 236 -5.12 -8.99 3.47
N GLY A 237 -6.40 -9.24 3.79
CA GLY A 237 -7.23 -8.32 4.57
C GLY A 237 -7.46 -6.97 3.90
N LEU A 238 -7.48 -6.94 2.55
CA LEU A 238 -7.68 -5.73 1.77
C LEU A 238 -9.19 -5.45 1.57
N ASN A 239 -9.53 -4.20 1.27
CA ASN A 239 -10.90 -3.73 1.05
C ASN A 239 -11.86 -3.97 2.24
N GLU A 240 -11.35 -3.99 3.47
CA GLU A 240 -12.18 -4.15 4.66
C GLU A 240 -12.38 -2.80 5.37
N ALA A 241 -13.58 -2.58 5.89
CA ALA A 241 -13.95 -1.30 6.51
C ALA A 241 -13.10 -0.97 7.75
N ASP A 242 -12.63 -1.99 8.49
CA ASP A 242 -11.76 -1.87 9.65
C ASP A 242 -10.27 -1.69 9.29
N ALA A 243 -9.89 -1.91 8.03
CA ALA A 243 -8.57 -1.62 7.50
C ALA A 243 -8.45 -0.19 6.92
N LEU A 244 -9.56 0.52 6.73
CA LEU A 244 -9.55 1.92 6.26
C LEU A 244 -8.93 2.85 7.30
N VAL A 245 -8.17 3.84 6.84
CA VAL A 245 -7.40 4.74 7.70
C VAL A 245 -8.02 6.13 7.71
N ASN A 246 -8.12 6.77 8.88
CA ASN A 246 -8.64 8.13 9.04
C ASN A 246 -7.71 9.22 8.51
N ASP A 247 -8.31 10.31 8.03
CA ASP A 247 -7.56 11.53 7.69
C ASP A 247 -6.94 12.07 8.99
N LYS A 248 -5.70 12.57 8.91
CA LYS A 248 -5.07 13.23 10.05
C LYS A 248 -5.79 14.54 10.31
N ARG A 249 -6.08 14.85 11.57
CA ARG A 249 -6.62 16.15 11.99
C ARG A 249 -5.50 17.00 12.59
N SER A 250 -5.47 18.28 12.22
CA SER A 250 -4.56 19.26 12.80
C SER A 250 -5.31 20.54 13.14
N PHE A 251 -4.82 21.29 14.12
CA PHE A 251 -5.35 22.61 14.47
C PHE A 251 -4.36 23.66 14.03
N VAL A 252 -4.76 24.50 13.07
CA VAL A 252 -3.91 25.57 12.54
C VAL A 252 -4.22 26.91 13.20
N LYS A 253 -3.19 27.72 13.40
CA LYS A 253 -3.27 29.07 13.96
C LYS A 253 -3.30 30.18 12.91
N GLY A 254 -3.31 29.83 11.63
CA GLY A 254 -3.36 30.78 10.52
C GLY A 254 -2.83 30.19 9.22
N SER A 255 -2.61 31.08 8.24
CA SER A 255 -2.16 30.73 6.89
C SER A 255 -0.82 29.99 6.86
N ASP A 256 0.13 30.35 7.71
CA ASP A 256 1.50 29.82 7.64
C ASP A 256 1.56 28.33 8.03
N GLU A 257 0.82 27.95 9.07
CA GLU A 257 0.72 26.55 9.49
C GLU A 257 -0.06 25.70 8.47
N LEU A 258 -1.08 26.27 7.83
CA LEU A 258 -1.80 25.57 6.77
C LEU A 258 -0.93 25.39 5.51
N LEU A 259 -0.10 26.37 5.16
CA LEU A 259 0.87 26.25 4.07
C LEU A 259 1.88 25.15 4.35
N GLN A 260 2.36 25.05 5.59
CA GLN A 260 3.26 23.97 6.00
C GLN A 260 2.58 22.60 5.86
N LEU A 261 1.33 22.47 6.33
CA LEU A 261 0.57 21.23 6.20
C LEU A 261 0.26 20.88 4.74
N SER A 262 0.02 21.87 3.88
CA SER A 262 -0.21 21.62 2.46
C SER A 262 1.04 21.04 1.80
N LEU A 263 2.22 21.60 2.10
CA LEU A 263 3.50 21.06 1.64
C LEU A 263 3.74 19.63 2.14
N GLU A 264 3.40 19.35 3.40
CA GLU A 264 3.53 18.01 3.99
C GLU A 264 2.60 17.00 3.31
N CYS A 265 1.35 17.36 3.09
CA CYS A 265 0.37 16.50 2.44
C CYS A 265 0.40 16.61 0.91
N GLY A 266 1.44 17.24 0.34
CA GLY A 266 1.66 17.36 -1.10
C GLY A 266 0.52 18.02 -1.87
N LEU A 267 -0.28 18.85 -1.20
CA LEU A 267 -1.32 19.70 -1.78
C LEU A 267 -0.82 21.15 -1.84
N SER A 268 -1.31 21.93 -2.79
CA SER A 268 -1.19 23.39 -2.67
C SER A 268 -2.04 23.90 -1.50
N TYR A 269 -1.70 25.09 -1.04
CA TYR A 269 -2.43 25.78 0.02
C TYR A 269 -3.94 25.89 -0.28
N ASP A 270 -4.27 26.29 -1.51
CA ASP A 270 -5.65 26.45 -1.97
C ASP A 270 -6.38 25.11 -2.06
N GLU A 271 -5.69 24.04 -2.47
CA GLU A 271 -6.27 22.69 -2.53
C GLU A 271 -6.55 22.13 -1.14
N LEU A 272 -5.69 22.37 -0.16
CA LEU A 272 -5.95 21.93 1.22
C LEU A 272 -7.13 22.71 1.84
N LEU A 273 -7.30 23.99 1.51
CA LEU A 273 -8.50 24.75 1.86
C LEU A 273 -9.75 24.14 1.23
N GLU A 274 -9.71 23.88 -0.08
CA GLU A 274 -10.85 23.34 -0.84
C GLU A 274 -11.25 21.94 -0.33
N TYR A 275 -10.27 21.08 -0.07
CA TYR A 275 -10.48 19.74 0.50
C TYR A 275 -11.27 19.79 1.82
N ASN A 276 -10.97 20.79 2.65
CA ASN A 276 -11.63 21.04 3.93
C ASN A 276 -12.94 21.83 3.82
N GLY A 277 -13.33 22.26 2.61
CA GLY A 277 -14.48 23.14 2.42
C GLY A 277 -14.30 24.53 3.05
N LEU A 278 -13.06 24.97 3.25
CA LEU A 278 -12.69 26.23 3.89
C LEU A 278 -12.35 27.31 2.85
N LYS A 279 -12.42 28.57 3.27
CA LYS A 279 -11.80 29.70 2.58
C LYS A 279 -10.75 30.30 3.50
N GLU A 280 -9.79 31.04 2.94
CA GLU A 280 -8.71 31.67 3.72
C GLU A 280 -9.24 32.53 4.89
N LYS A 281 -10.34 33.25 4.66
CA LYS A 281 -11.01 34.06 5.69
C LYS A 281 -11.65 33.24 6.84
N ASP A 282 -11.78 31.94 6.67
CA ASP A 282 -12.36 31.02 7.66
C ASP A 282 -11.25 30.42 8.56
N LEU A 283 -9.97 30.74 8.30
CA LEU A 283 -8.82 30.34 9.12
C LEU A 283 -8.66 31.26 10.33
N GLU A 284 -9.38 30.95 11.40
CA GLU A 284 -9.19 31.55 12.72
C GLU A 284 -8.23 30.68 13.58
N GLU A 285 -7.72 31.24 14.69
CA GLU A 285 -6.82 30.52 15.58
C GLU A 285 -7.50 29.26 16.17
N GLY A 286 -6.91 28.09 15.93
CA GLY A 286 -7.48 26.81 16.36
C GLY A 286 -8.47 26.21 15.36
N CYS A 287 -8.46 26.66 14.10
CA CYS A 287 -9.22 26.04 13.02
C CYS A 287 -8.78 24.59 12.81
N GLU A 288 -9.72 23.65 12.87
CA GLU A 288 -9.46 22.25 12.59
C GLU A 288 -9.40 22.02 11.09
N VAL A 289 -8.33 21.38 10.62
CA VAL A 289 -8.14 20.97 9.22
C VAL A 289 -7.88 19.47 9.13
N LYS A 290 -8.59 18.82 8.23
CA LYS A 290 -8.34 17.45 7.79
C LYS A 290 -7.21 17.46 6.77
N ILE A 291 -6.31 16.53 6.97
CA ILE A 291 -5.19 16.24 6.10
C ILE A 291 -5.50 14.84 5.54
N PRO A 292 -5.74 14.72 4.22
CA PRO A 292 -6.21 13.48 3.63
C PRO A 292 -5.38 12.27 4.03
N SER A 293 -6.01 11.12 4.28
CA SER A 293 -5.37 9.84 4.59
C SER A 293 -4.29 9.50 3.57
N ARG A 294 -3.06 9.81 3.95
CA ARG A 294 -1.88 8.99 3.76
C ARG A 294 -1.80 8.15 5.03
N VAL A 295 -1.44 6.86 5.01
CA VAL A 295 -1.46 6.08 6.27
C VAL A 295 -0.58 6.79 7.33
N GLY A 296 -0.71 6.45 8.60
CA GLY A 296 0.20 6.96 9.64
C GLY A 296 -0.32 8.17 10.43
N ALA A 297 -1.64 8.33 10.58
CA ALA A 297 -2.15 9.01 11.77
C ALA A 297 -3.39 8.34 12.36
N SER A 298 -3.36 7.02 12.50
CA SER A 298 -3.63 6.59 13.87
C SER A 298 -2.36 6.95 14.62
N VAL A 299 -2.45 7.94 15.52
CA VAL A 299 -1.54 7.92 16.65
C VAL A 299 -1.87 6.59 17.33
N LYS A 300 -1.16 5.51 16.97
CA LYS A 300 -0.94 4.40 17.88
C LYS A 300 -0.19 5.04 19.03
N THR A 301 -0.95 5.66 19.93
CA THR A 301 -0.47 5.93 21.27
C THR A 301 -0.37 4.51 21.80
N LEU A 302 0.81 3.92 21.70
CA LEU A 302 1.16 2.75 22.48
C LEU A 302 0.95 3.21 23.92
N THR A 303 -0.17 2.81 24.50
CA THR A 303 -0.32 2.87 25.94
C THR A 303 0.66 1.85 26.49
N ASP A 304 1.28 2.18 27.62
CA ASP A 304 2.24 1.36 28.37
C ASP A 304 1.82 -0.13 28.49
N ASP A 305 0.50 -0.38 28.41
CA ASP A 305 -0.16 -1.68 28.39
C ASP A 305 0.19 -2.62 27.20
N SER A 306 0.92 -2.17 26.16
CA SER A 306 1.37 -3.01 25.04
C SER A 306 2.78 -3.58 25.18
N LEU A 307 3.45 -3.30 26.30
CA LEU A 307 4.73 -3.91 26.66
C LEU A 307 4.43 -5.21 27.41
N ASP A 308 4.57 -6.35 26.73
CA ASP A 308 4.64 -7.65 27.41
C ASP A 308 6.02 -7.75 28.11
N ASP A 309 6.09 -8.35 29.30
CA ASP A 309 7.35 -8.60 30.04
C ASP A 309 8.34 -9.51 29.26
N GLU A 310 7.88 -10.17 28.20
CA GLU A 310 8.63 -11.09 27.34
C GLU A 310 8.64 -10.55 25.90
N MET A 311 9.83 -10.46 25.29
CA MET A 311 9.97 -9.93 23.93
C MET A 311 9.53 -10.95 22.89
N ILE A 312 8.96 -10.46 21.80
CA ILE A 312 8.44 -11.29 20.71
C ILE A 312 9.57 -11.62 19.74
N MET A 313 9.65 -12.87 19.29
CA MET A 313 10.73 -13.34 18.43
C MET A 313 10.34 -13.26 16.95
N GLY A 314 11.25 -12.74 16.14
CA GLY A 314 11.15 -12.69 14.70
C GLY A 314 12.49 -12.94 14.02
N CYS A 315 12.50 -12.82 12.71
CA CYS A 315 13.74 -12.86 11.92
C CYS A 315 13.70 -11.81 10.81
N ASP A 316 14.84 -11.55 10.19
CA ASP A 316 14.90 -10.81 8.93
C ASP A 316 15.39 -11.72 7.80
N ILE A 317 14.84 -11.49 6.61
CA ILE A 317 15.05 -12.34 5.44
C ILE A 317 15.22 -11.50 4.17
N SER A 318 16.05 -11.99 3.26
CA SER A 318 16.30 -11.41 1.94
C SER A 318 16.50 -12.51 0.90
N TYR A 319 16.96 -12.19 -0.31
CA TYR A 319 17.43 -13.18 -1.29
C TYR A 319 18.37 -14.25 -0.70
N CYS A 320 19.12 -13.94 0.37
CA CYS A 320 19.99 -14.89 1.05
C CYS A 320 19.25 -16.12 1.61
N GLN A 321 17.97 -15.97 1.97
CA GLN A 321 17.13 -17.01 2.57
C GLN A 321 16.28 -17.79 1.54
N GLY A 322 16.55 -17.63 0.24
CA GLY A 322 16.12 -18.48 -0.88
C GLY A 322 14.75 -19.17 -0.76
N ASN A 323 14.71 -20.33 -0.07
CA ASN A 323 13.50 -21.12 0.17
C ASN A 323 13.20 -21.24 1.66
N VAL A 324 12.32 -20.37 2.17
CA VAL A 324 11.82 -20.42 3.55
C VAL A 324 10.78 -21.54 3.71
N ASP A 325 10.97 -22.41 4.70
CA ASP A 325 9.96 -23.35 5.17
C ASP A 325 8.98 -22.63 6.10
N TRP A 326 7.93 -22.06 5.53
CA TRP A 326 6.94 -21.27 6.25
C TRP A 326 6.15 -22.06 7.30
N ASN A 327 6.06 -23.39 7.19
CA ASN A 327 5.43 -24.19 8.24
C ASN A 327 6.30 -24.22 9.49
N LYS A 328 7.61 -24.30 9.32
CA LYS A 328 8.56 -24.26 10.43
C LYS A 328 8.83 -22.84 10.91
N ALA A 329 8.90 -21.87 10.00
CA ALA A 329 9.17 -20.48 10.35
C ALA A 329 8.07 -19.90 11.27
N LYS A 330 6.79 -20.14 10.96
CA LYS A 330 5.67 -19.68 11.82
C LYS A 330 5.56 -20.38 13.17
N GLU A 331 6.26 -21.51 13.37
CA GLU A 331 6.36 -22.16 14.67
C GLU A 331 7.44 -21.51 15.55
N ASN A 332 8.42 -20.83 14.94
CA ASN A 332 9.56 -20.23 15.64
C ASN A 332 9.49 -18.69 15.70
N PHE A 333 8.73 -18.05 14.80
CA PHE A 333 8.71 -16.60 14.64
C PHE A 333 7.28 -16.07 14.57
N ASP A 334 7.05 -15.00 15.33
CA ASP A 334 5.80 -14.24 15.32
C ASP A 334 5.77 -13.18 14.20
N PHE A 335 6.95 -12.68 13.81
CA PHE A 335 7.10 -11.71 12.73
C PHE A 335 8.35 -11.94 11.87
N VAL A 336 8.34 -11.35 10.68
CA VAL A 336 9.48 -11.28 9.76
C VAL A 336 9.71 -9.86 9.27
N ILE A 337 10.97 -9.45 9.10
CA ILE A 337 11.33 -8.19 8.42
C ILE A 337 11.97 -8.55 7.08
N VAL A 338 11.29 -8.25 5.97
CA VAL A 338 11.70 -8.67 4.63
C VAL A 338 12.47 -7.57 3.93
N ARG A 339 13.63 -7.89 3.33
CA ARG A 339 14.33 -6.91 2.49
C ARG A 339 13.47 -6.60 1.27
N VAL A 340 13.07 -5.34 1.12
CA VAL A 340 12.34 -4.88 -0.08
C VAL A 340 13.31 -4.49 -1.18
N SER A 341 14.37 -3.77 -0.85
CA SER A 341 15.30 -3.26 -1.85
C SER A 341 16.69 -2.97 -1.30
N GLN A 342 17.63 -2.78 -2.23
CA GLN A 342 18.88 -2.07 -2.00
C GLN A 342 18.87 -0.78 -2.83
N GLY A 343 18.67 0.36 -2.16
CA GLY A 343 18.29 1.61 -2.81
C GLY A 343 17.07 1.41 -3.71
N ILE A 344 17.26 1.60 -5.02
CA ILE A 344 16.21 1.44 -6.05
C ILE A 344 16.20 0.07 -6.76
N SER A 345 16.89 -0.93 -6.21
CA SER A 345 16.93 -2.29 -6.78
C SER A 345 16.09 -3.21 -5.92
N LEU A 346 15.00 -3.77 -6.46
CA LEU A 346 14.15 -4.72 -5.75
C LEU A 346 14.95 -5.97 -5.34
N ASP A 347 14.72 -6.47 -4.14
CA ASP A 347 15.23 -7.78 -3.75
C ASP A 347 14.49 -8.88 -4.53
N GLU A 348 15.24 -9.81 -5.13
CA GLU A 348 14.69 -10.85 -6.01
C GLU A 348 13.69 -11.78 -5.29
N SER A 349 13.78 -11.91 -3.95
CA SER A 349 12.89 -12.72 -3.14
C SER A 349 11.79 -11.92 -2.44
N PHE A 350 11.78 -10.59 -2.54
CA PHE A 350 10.84 -9.73 -1.81
C PHE A 350 9.38 -10.16 -1.98
N THR A 351 8.88 -10.18 -3.22
CA THR A 351 7.46 -10.49 -3.52
C THR A 351 7.07 -11.87 -2.97
N SER A 352 7.90 -12.89 -3.21
CA SER A 352 7.63 -14.24 -2.70
C SER A 352 7.62 -14.28 -1.17
N HIS A 353 8.56 -13.60 -0.51
CA HIS A 353 8.64 -13.59 0.94
C HIS A 353 7.47 -12.85 1.58
N ILE A 354 7.13 -11.66 1.10
CA ILE A 354 6.05 -10.87 1.68
C ILE A 354 4.69 -11.53 1.47
N GLU A 355 4.41 -12.07 0.28
CA GLU A 355 3.18 -12.79 -0.02
C GLU A 355 3.05 -14.07 0.81
N ASN A 356 4.13 -14.83 0.99
CA ASN A 356 4.06 -16.03 1.81
C ASN A 356 3.93 -15.73 3.30
N ALA A 357 4.56 -14.65 3.80
CA ALA A 357 4.35 -14.18 5.17
C ALA A 357 2.87 -13.83 5.40
N ASN A 358 2.31 -12.97 4.54
CA ASN A 358 0.92 -12.55 4.58
C ASN A 358 -0.04 -13.76 4.50
N LYS A 359 0.21 -14.69 3.57
CA LYS A 359 -0.59 -15.92 3.39
C LYS A 359 -0.56 -16.85 4.61
N ASN A 360 0.57 -16.96 5.30
CA ASN A 360 0.70 -17.81 6.48
C ASN A 360 0.29 -17.09 7.78
N GLY A 361 -0.17 -15.84 7.70
CA GLY A 361 -0.55 -15.03 8.86
C GLY A 361 0.63 -14.65 9.75
N VAL A 362 1.85 -14.63 9.21
CA VAL A 362 3.04 -14.15 9.90
C VAL A 362 3.14 -12.65 9.68
N ALA A 363 3.23 -11.87 10.76
CA ALA A 363 3.29 -10.42 10.67
C ALA A 363 4.57 -9.97 9.94
N ALA A 364 4.47 -8.97 9.09
CA ALA A 364 5.59 -8.59 8.23
C ALA A 364 5.97 -7.10 8.32
N GLY A 365 7.25 -6.81 8.45
CA GLY A 365 7.86 -5.51 8.21
C GLY A 365 8.79 -5.59 7.01
N VAL A 366 9.42 -4.48 6.66
CA VAL A 366 10.39 -4.47 5.55
C VAL A 366 11.58 -3.58 5.83
N TYR A 367 12.68 -3.83 5.12
CA TYR A 367 13.83 -2.92 5.15
C TYR A 367 14.40 -2.64 3.75
N CYS A 368 14.86 -1.41 3.56
CA CYS A 368 15.65 -0.99 2.41
C CYS A 368 17.10 -0.82 2.83
N PHE A 369 17.99 -1.59 2.23
CA PHE A 369 19.42 -1.40 2.40
C PHE A 369 19.82 -0.06 1.76
N ASN A 370 20.30 0.89 2.57
CA ASN A 370 20.67 2.22 2.08
C ASN A 370 21.82 2.15 1.09
N ASN A 371 21.68 2.79 -0.07
CA ASN A 371 22.70 2.76 -1.12
C ASN A 371 23.52 4.05 -1.20
N TYR A 372 23.20 5.10 -0.44
CA TYR A 372 23.80 6.42 -0.65
C TYR A 372 24.48 6.98 0.60
N ASN A 373 25.60 7.66 0.38
CA ASN A 373 26.33 8.41 1.38
C ASN A 373 27.12 9.53 0.68
N ALA A 374 27.79 10.40 1.44
CA ALA A 374 28.55 11.53 0.90
C ALA A 374 29.72 11.13 0.00
N LYS A 375 30.25 9.91 0.13
CA LYS A 375 31.33 9.40 -0.75
C LYS A 375 30.81 8.75 -2.03
N SER A 376 29.53 8.38 -2.10
CA SER A 376 28.89 7.84 -3.30
C SER A 376 28.12 8.88 -4.11
N CYS A 377 28.07 10.13 -3.66
CA CYS A 377 27.32 11.21 -4.29
C CYS A 377 28.23 12.41 -4.62
N GLU A 378 27.87 13.17 -5.65
CA GLU A 378 28.65 14.34 -6.07
C GLU A 378 28.55 15.51 -5.09
N ASN A 379 27.38 15.70 -4.49
CA ASN A 379 27.06 16.76 -3.55
C ASN A 379 25.75 16.43 -2.78
N LEU A 380 25.39 17.30 -1.83
CA LEU A 380 24.22 17.13 -0.97
C LEU A 380 22.90 17.15 -1.76
N GLU A 381 22.76 18.01 -2.76
CA GLU A 381 21.54 18.10 -3.57
C GLU A 381 21.26 16.77 -4.29
N ARG A 382 22.30 16.20 -4.92
CA ARG A 382 22.19 14.90 -5.58
C ARG A 382 21.91 13.76 -4.58
N PHE A 383 22.52 13.81 -3.40
CA PHE A 383 22.23 12.86 -2.33
C PHE A 383 20.75 12.90 -1.93
N VAL A 384 20.19 14.08 -1.67
CA VAL A 384 18.77 14.24 -1.31
C VAL A 384 17.83 13.74 -2.41
N GLU A 385 18.16 13.96 -3.68
CA GLU A 385 17.39 13.39 -4.80
C GLU A 385 17.40 11.86 -4.79
N LEU A 386 18.56 11.25 -4.54
CA LEU A 386 18.72 9.79 -4.47
C LEU A 386 18.00 9.18 -3.26
N GLU A 387 18.05 9.85 -2.10
CA GLU A 387 17.28 9.49 -0.91
C GLU A 387 15.77 9.51 -1.16
N LYS A 388 15.26 10.54 -1.86
CA LYS A 388 13.85 10.60 -2.25
C LYS A 388 13.48 9.45 -3.17
N ASN A 389 14.30 9.18 -4.19
CA ASN A 389 14.05 8.12 -5.16
C ASN A 389 14.02 6.73 -4.52
N GLN A 390 14.90 6.43 -3.55
CA GLN A 390 14.85 5.13 -2.87
C GLN A 390 13.62 4.99 -1.98
N ALA A 391 13.24 6.03 -1.25
CA ALA A 391 12.04 6.00 -0.44
C ALA A 391 10.78 5.85 -1.30
N ASP A 392 10.69 6.57 -2.42
CA ASP A 392 9.59 6.44 -3.39
C ASP A 392 9.53 5.03 -4.00
N PHE A 393 10.70 4.45 -4.32
CA PHE A 393 10.79 3.09 -4.83
C PHE A 393 10.28 2.06 -3.81
N VAL A 394 10.69 2.19 -2.55
CA VAL A 394 10.22 1.33 -1.46
C VAL A 394 8.71 1.42 -1.33
N VAL A 395 8.17 2.63 -1.20
CA VAL A 395 6.72 2.86 -1.11
C VAL A 395 5.97 2.23 -2.29
N SER A 396 6.51 2.35 -3.51
CA SER A 396 5.88 1.73 -4.68
C SER A 396 5.88 0.20 -4.62
N SER A 397 6.93 -0.39 -4.06
CA SER A 397 7.10 -1.84 -3.97
C SER A 397 6.19 -2.48 -2.91
N LEU A 398 5.69 -1.71 -1.93
CA LEU A 398 4.84 -2.24 -0.84
C LEU A 398 3.34 -2.30 -1.20
N GLN A 399 2.96 -1.86 -2.40
CA GLN A 399 1.56 -1.80 -2.82
C GLN A 399 0.93 -3.20 -2.86
N ASN A 400 -0.34 -3.29 -2.44
CA ASN A 400 -1.12 -4.54 -2.35
C ASN A 400 -0.54 -5.61 -1.40
N HIS A 401 0.45 -5.28 -0.58
CA HIS A 401 0.97 -6.15 0.47
C HIS A 401 0.60 -5.64 1.86
N LYS A 402 0.37 -6.56 2.80
CA LYS A 402 0.09 -6.24 4.20
C LYS A 402 1.40 -6.05 4.95
N ILE A 403 1.62 -4.83 5.45
CA ILE A 403 2.81 -4.44 6.21
C ILE A 403 2.35 -4.08 7.64
N ASP A 404 2.70 -4.93 8.59
CA ASP A 404 2.35 -4.81 10.02
C ASP A 404 3.42 -4.08 10.82
N TYR A 405 4.70 -4.38 10.55
CA TYR A 405 5.87 -3.82 11.24
C TYR A 405 6.45 -2.60 10.49
N PRO A 406 7.36 -1.82 11.12
CA PRO A 406 7.94 -0.64 10.49
C PRO A 406 8.69 -0.91 9.18
N VAL A 407 8.82 0.15 8.38
CA VAL A 407 9.61 0.20 7.15
C VAL A 407 10.97 0.83 7.47
N TYR A 408 11.99 -0.02 7.57
CA TYR A 408 13.31 0.36 8.04
C TYR A 408 14.22 0.87 6.91
N LEU A 409 14.90 2.00 7.13
CA LEU A 409 16.12 2.31 6.38
C LEU A 409 17.30 1.64 7.07
N ASP A 410 17.94 0.72 6.39
CA ASP A 410 19.12 0.02 6.89
C ASP A 410 20.38 0.83 6.56
N ILE A 411 21.00 1.39 7.60
CA ILE A 411 22.15 2.29 7.51
C ILE A 411 23.40 1.57 8.03
N GLU A 412 24.12 0.95 7.11
CA GLU A 412 25.32 0.18 7.41
C GLU A 412 26.52 0.57 6.53
N ARG A 413 27.70 0.12 6.96
CA ARG A 413 28.88 0.04 6.08
C ARG A 413 28.87 -1.31 5.40
N TRP A 414 29.00 -1.33 4.09
CA TRP A 414 29.10 -2.59 3.35
C TRP A 414 30.12 -2.55 2.22
N ARG A 415 30.45 -1.37 1.70
CA ARG A 415 31.42 -1.25 0.62
C ARG A 415 32.82 -1.31 1.18
N GLU A 416 33.73 -1.95 0.44
CA GLU A 416 35.15 -2.04 0.82
C GLU A 416 35.78 -0.67 1.14
N ASN A 417 35.35 0.38 0.43
CA ASN A 417 35.84 1.75 0.62
C ASN A 417 35.18 2.52 1.78
N GLU A 418 34.22 1.91 2.49
CA GLU A 418 33.59 2.49 3.69
C GLU A 418 34.26 1.99 4.97
N PHE A 419 34.85 0.79 4.96
CA PHE A 419 35.56 0.24 6.12
C PHE A 419 36.78 1.11 6.49
N GLY A 420 36.87 1.49 7.77
CA GLY A 420 37.91 2.39 8.27
C GLY A 420 37.66 3.87 8.02
N VAL A 421 36.55 4.23 7.36
CA VAL A 421 36.12 5.62 7.17
C VAL A 421 35.21 6.05 8.33
N SER A 422 35.46 7.24 8.87
CA SER A 422 34.63 7.79 9.95
C SER A 422 33.20 8.06 9.48
N TRP A 423 32.22 7.90 10.37
CA TRP A 423 30.82 8.21 10.04
C TRP A 423 30.64 9.68 9.64
N ASN A 424 31.39 10.62 10.24
CA ASN A 424 31.37 12.03 9.84
C ASN A 424 31.79 12.28 8.38
N GLU A 425 32.62 11.40 7.80
CA GLU A 425 32.97 11.47 6.39
C GLU A 425 31.97 10.76 5.47
N LEU A 426 31.31 9.70 5.94
CA LEU A 426 30.30 8.97 5.18
C LEU A 426 28.96 9.71 5.18
N LEU A 427 28.52 10.17 6.33
CA LEU A 427 27.23 10.84 6.53
C LEU A 427 27.44 12.14 7.33
N PRO A 428 28.08 13.18 6.77
CA PRO A 428 28.19 14.48 7.43
C PRO A 428 26.84 14.98 7.94
N LYS A 429 26.83 15.86 8.95
CA LYS A 429 25.60 16.34 9.62
C LYS A 429 24.44 16.65 8.65
N ASP A 430 24.69 17.46 7.62
CA ASP A 430 23.63 17.88 6.68
C ASP A 430 23.08 16.72 5.84
N TYR A 431 23.92 15.71 5.55
CA TYR A 431 23.48 14.46 4.89
C TYR A 431 22.62 13.63 5.85
N THR A 432 23.05 13.47 7.10
CA THR A 432 22.30 12.76 8.15
C THR A 432 20.92 13.37 8.36
N VAL A 433 20.86 14.70 8.55
CA VAL A 433 19.62 15.46 8.72
C VAL A 433 18.70 15.26 7.52
N SER A 434 19.23 15.41 6.30
CA SER A 434 18.42 15.31 5.09
C SER A 434 17.92 13.89 4.82
N MET A 435 18.74 12.86 5.08
CA MET A 435 18.42 11.45 4.90
C MET A 435 17.26 11.04 5.80
N ILE A 436 17.39 11.27 7.12
CA ILE A 436 16.39 10.85 8.09
C ILE A 436 15.09 11.63 7.92
N ASN A 437 15.16 12.95 7.66
CA ASN A 437 13.96 13.72 7.36
C ASN A 437 13.26 13.26 6.08
N THR A 438 14.02 12.93 5.03
CA THR A 438 13.46 12.45 3.77
C THR A 438 12.79 11.09 3.96
N TRP A 439 13.48 10.15 4.59
CA TRP A 439 12.95 8.81 4.85
C TRP A 439 11.70 8.87 5.70
N CYS A 440 11.76 9.50 6.87
CA CYS A 440 10.62 9.60 7.78
C CYS A 440 9.44 10.27 7.10
N SER A 441 9.68 11.39 6.40
CA SER A 441 8.63 12.09 5.66
C SER A 441 8.01 11.20 4.58
N LYS A 442 8.80 10.50 3.75
CA LYS A 442 8.28 9.69 2.65
C LYS A 442 7.54 8.45 3.13
N ILE A 443 8.09 7.77 4.12
CA ILE A 443 7.50 6.56 4.68
C ILE A 443 6.23 6.88 5.46
N ASP A 444 6.23 7.94 6.28
CA ASP A 444 5.03 8.44 6.97
C ASP A 444 4.00 9.02 5.98
N ASN A 445 4.42 9.64 4.87
CA ASN A 445 3.50 10.11 3.83
C ASN A 445 2.95 9.00 2.93
N ALA A 446 3.61 7.84 2.85
CA ALA A 446 3.00 6.63 2.30
C ALA A 446 2.17 5.90 3.36
N GLY A 447 2.59 6.13 4.59
CA GLY A 447 1.90 5.87 5.81
C GLY A 447 2.22 4.56 6.51
N TYR A 448 3.37 4.02 6.16
CA TYR A 448 3.98 3.02 6.99
C TYR A 448 4.64 3.69 8.19
N ILE A 449 4.89 2.91 9.24
CA ILE A 449 5.65 3.39 10.40
C ILE A 449 7.11 3.53 9.96
N PRO A 450 7.73 4.71 10.02
CA PRO A 450 9.15 4.84 9.71
C PRO A 450 9.97 4.10 10.77
N GLY A 451 10.95 3.34 10.27
CA GLY A 451 11.96 2.68 11.07
C GLY A 451 13.35 3.01 10.56
N LEU A 452 14.35 2.84 11.43
CA LEU A 452 15.75 2.86 11.07
C LEU A 452 16.46 1.66 11.68
N TYR A 453 17.34 1.04 10.89
CA TYR A 453 18.20 -0.04 11.34
C TYR A 453 19.66 0.38 11.31
N PHE A 454 20.40 -0.08 12.33
CA PHE A 454 21.80 0.28 12.49
C PHE A 454 22.61 -0.77 13.24
N SER A 455 23.92 -0.79 12.95
CA SER A 455 24.94 -1.29 13.88
C SER A 455 25.10 -0.35 15.08
N GLU A 456 25.65 -0.86 16.19
CA GLU A 456 25.89 -0.09 17.41
C GLU A 456 26.73 1.17 17.20
N ASP A 457 27.75 1.11 16.35
CA ASP A 457 28.60 2.26 16.07
C ASP A 457 27.91 3.32 15.18
N CYS A 458 26.99 2.90 14.30
CA CYS A 458 26.12 3.80 13.53
C CYS A 458 25.10 4.48 14.45
N TYR A 459 24.44 3.72 15.32
CA TYR A 459 23.52 4.24 16.32
C TYR A 459 24.17 5.31 17.22
N ASN A 460 25.36 5.02 17.76
CA ASN A 460 26.11 5.96 18.59
C ASN A 460 26.49 7.23 17.81
N TYR A 461 26.83 7.10 16.53
CA TYR A 461 27.08 8.25 15.68
C TYR A 461 25.84 9.14 15.51
N LEU A 462 24.71 8.57 15.09
CA LEU A 462 23.48 9.32 14.85
C LEU A 462 22.95 9.97 16.13
N THR A 463 23.05 9.28 17.27
CA THR A 463 22.74 9.82 18.60
C THR A 463 23.63 11.04 18.91
N SER A 464 24.93 10.97 18.62
CA SER A 464 25.84 12.11 18.83
C SER A 464 25.50 13.31 17.94
N VAL A 465 25.00 13.09 16.72
CA VAL A 465 24.52 14.15 15.83
C VAL A 465 23.25 14.78 16.41
N CYS A 466 22.31 13.96 16.90
CA CYS A 466 21.09 14.41 17.57
C CYS A 466 21.40 15.27 18.80
N ASP A 467 22.24 14.79 19.71
CA ASP A 467 22.62 15.52 20.92
C ASP A 467 23.34 16.85 20.62
N SER A 468 24.20 16.85 19.60
CA SER A 468 24.89 18.05 19.12
C SER A 468 23.89 19.11 18.61
N ILE A 469 22.87 18.70 17.86
CA ILE A 469 21.82 19.60 17.38
C ILE A 469 20.90 20.06 18.54
N LYS A 470 20.53 19.16 19.45
CA LYS A 470 19.68 19.48 20.61
C LYS A 470 20.32 20.55 21.48
N SER A 471 21.62 20.45 21.74
CA SER A 471 22.39 21.39 22.54
C SER A 471 22.69 22.73 21.84
N SER A 472 22.40 22.85 20.54
CA SER A 472 22.56 24.10 19.79
C SER A 472 21.39 25.07 20.03
N ASP A 473 21.71 26.30 20.41
CA ASP A 473 20.76 27.42 20.54
C ASP A 473 20.36 28.02 19.18
N SER A 474 21.03 27.64 18.09
CA SER A 474 20.83 28.19 16.75
C SER A 474 20.55 27.09 15.71
N LYS A 475 19.78 26.07 16.09
CA LYS A 475 19.36 25.00 15.17
C LYS A 475 18.39 25.49 14.10
N SER A 476 18.53 25.01 12.87
CA SER A 476 17.58 25.27 11.78
C SER A 476 16.26 24.50 11.98
N GLU A 477 15.25 24.83 11.17
CA GLU A 477 13.96 24.10 11.17
C GLU A 477 14.16 22.64 10.75
N GLU A 478 15.01 22.37 9.77
CA GLU A 478 15.34 21.02 9.31
C GLU A 478 16.08 20.22 10.38
N GLU A 479 16.99 20.86 11.12
CA GLU A 479 17.68 20.25 12.25
C GLU A 479 16.73 19.93 13.41
N ALA A 480 15.78 20.83 13.71
CA ALA A 480 14.73 20.58 14.70
C ALA A 480 13.82 19.41 14.28
N LYS A 481 13.44 19.37 12.99
CA LYS A 481 12.65 18.28 12.41
C LYS A 481 13.40 16.94 12.46
N PHE A 482 14.72 16.97 12.25
CA PHE A 482 15.56 15.78 12.37
C PHE A 482 15.56 15.22 13.79
N VAL A 483 15.72 16.07 14.81
CA VAL A 483 15.66 15.63 16.21
C VAL A 483 14.33 14.96 16.50
N ASP A 484 13.22 15.60 16.13
CA ASP A 484 11.88 15.06 16.33
C ASP A 484 11.69 13.70 15.63
N ASN A 485 12.11 13.62 14.36
CA ASN A 485 12.04 12.38 13.58
C ASN A 485 12.90 11.26 14.18
N PHE A 486 14.14 11.55 14.56
CA PHE A 486 15.05 10.55 15.11
C PHE A 486 14.61 10.02 16.47
N GLU A 487 14.02 10.88 17.32
CA GLU A 487 13.48 10.48 18.62
C GLU A 487 12.20 9.63 18.48
N LYS A 488 11.34 9.91 17.49
CA LYS A 488 10.05 9.21 17.30
C LYS A 488 10.12 7.96 16.43
N THR A 489 11.11 7.87 15.56
CA THR A 489 11.25 6.76 14.61
C THR A 489 11.62 5.47 15.33
N ARG A 490 11.07 4.36 14.84
CA ARG A 490 11.35 3.03 15.39
C ARG A 490 12.77 2.60 15.13
N LYS A 491 13.42 2.01 16.13
CA LYS A 491 14.84 1.65 16.03
C LYS A 491 15.02 0.15 16.10
N TRP A 492 15.79 -0.36 15.16
CA TRP A 492 16.21 -1.75 15.06
C TRP A 492 17.74 -1.81 15.15
N LEU A 493 18.27 -2.47 16.19
CA LEU A 493 19.68 -2.44 16.52
C LEU A 493 20.31 -3.83 16.42
N ALA A 494 21.38 -3.95 15.63
CA ALA A 494 22.20 -5.15 15.58
C ALA A 494 23.32 -5.17 16.64
N GLY A 495 23.59 -6.37 17.15
CA GLY A 495 24.68 -6.63 18.08
C GLY A 495 24.22 -7.26 19.38
N GLY A 496 25.14 -7.40 20.32
CA GLY A 496 24.89 -7.96 21.65
C GLY A 496 25.65 -9.26 21.89
N GLU A 497 25.28 -9.93 22.97
CA GLU A 497 26.04 -11.04 23.56
C GLU A 497 26.11 -12.28 22.66
N GLN A 498 25.14 -12.44 21.76
CA GLN A 498 25.04 -13.58 20.83
C GLN A 498 25.45 -13.22 19.39
N TYR A 499 25.94 -11.99 19.17
CA TYR A 499 26.34 -11.51 17.86
C TYR A 499 27.80 -11.90 17.57
N GLY A 500 28.03 -12.66 16.49
CA GLY A 500 29.37 -13.11 16.11
C GLY A 500 29.39 -14.44 15.37
N ASN A 501 30.49 -15.18 15.51
CA ASN A 501 30.75 -16.39 14.71
C ASN A 501 30.20 -17.69 15.33
N THR A 502 29.59 -17.61 16.51
CA THR A 502 28.97 -18.78 17.16
C THR A 502 27.63 -19.05 16.51
N SER A 503 27.37 -20.28 16.07
CA SER A 503 26.04 -20.68 15.58
C SER A 503 25.21 -21.22 16.75
N TYR A 504 23.94 -20.83 16.79
CA TYR A 504 22.97 -21.22 17.81
C TYR A 504 21.87 -22.04 17.16
N ASP A 505 21.35 -23.07 17.83
CA ASP A 505 20.03 -23.60 17.47
C ASP A 505 18.97 -22.54 17.83
N ILE A 506 17.89 -22.42 17.04
CA ILE A 506 16.83 -21.43 17.31
C ILE A 506 16.28 -21.53 18.75
N SER A 507 16.23 -22.75 19.32
CA SER A 507 15.78 -22.97 20.71
C SER A 507 16.76 -22.48 21.78
N GLU A 508 17.99 -22.13 21.41
CA GLU A 508 19.04 -21.62 22.29
C GLU A 508 19.20 -20.09 22.21
N VAL A 509 18.55 -19.45 21.24
CA VAL A 509 18.60 -17.99 21.07
C VAL A 509 17.82 -17.33 22.21
N LYS A 510 18.42 -16.31 22.85
CA LYS A 510 17.81 -15.61 23.99
C LYS A 510 17.58 -14.15 23.66
N GLU A 511 16.65 -13.56 24.39
CA GLU A 511 16.45 -12.11 24.40
C GLU A 511 17.75 -11.34 24.71
N PRO A 512 17.84 -10.06 24.29
CA PRO A 512 18.92 -9.17 24.72
C PRO A 512 18.95 -9.07 26.25
N SER A 513 20.13 -8.86 26.84
CA SER A 513 20.24 -8.69 28.28
C SER A 513 19.53 -7.44 28.79
N GLU A 514 19.09 -7.45 30.05
CA GLU A 514 18.51 -6.27 30.70
C GLU A 514 19.47 -5.07 30.72
N ASP A 515 20.79 -5.32 30.75
CA ASP A 515 21.81 -4.28 30.67
C ASP A 515 21.78 -3.62 29.29
N ARG A 516 21.71 -4.43 28.22
CA ARG A 516 21.60 -3.96 26.83
C ARG A 516 20.29 -3.20 26.59
N LYS A 517 19.16 -3.72 27.09
CA LYS A 517 17.86 -3.02 27.01
C LYS A 517 17.90 -1.66 27.71
N ARG A 518 18.58 -1.54 28.86
CA ARG A 518 18.73 -0.25 29.56
C ARG A 518 19.69 0.72 28.88
N GLU A 519 20.74 0.21 28.25
CA GLU A 519 21.70 1.01 27.48
C GLU A 519 21.05 1.62 26.24
N PHE A 520 20.24 0.81 25.53
CA PHE A 520 19.53 1.20 24.31
C PHE A 520 18.01 1.25 24.56
N ASN A 521 17.61 2.13 25.49
CA ASN A 521 16.23 2.19 26.00
C ASN A 521 15.19 2.78 25.03
N ASP A 522 15.63 3.27 23.87
CA ASP A 522 14.80 3.79 22.78
C ASP A 522 14.79 2.86 21.55
N VAL A 523 15.28 1.62 21.71
CA VAL A 523 15.29 0.57 20.68
C VAL A 523 14.09 -0.35 20.84
N ASP A 524 13.34 -0.54 19.75
CA ASP A 524 12.13 -1.36 19.70
C ASP A 524 12.41 -2.80 19.25
N VAL A 525 13.46 -3.00 18.45
CA VAL A 525 13.86 -4.31 17.90
C VAL A 525 15.36 -4.53 18.08
N PHE A 526 15.75 -5.67 18.62
CA PHE A 526 17.15 -6.08 18.77
C PHE A 526 17.45 -7.30 17.90
N GLN A 527 18.38 -7.18 16.96
CA GLN A 527 18.95 -8.32 16.25
C GLN A 527 20.08 -8.91 17.08
N VAL A 528 19.82 -10.05 17.71
CA VAL A 528 20.72 -10.62 18.72
C VAL A 528 21.77 -11.57 18.14
N THR A 529 21.50 -12.14 16.96
CA THR A 529 22.43 -13.06 16.28
C THR A 529 22.17 -13.12 14.78
N SER A 530 23.17 -13.50 13.99
CA SER A 530 23.12 -13.66 12.52
C SER A 530 23.36 -15.11 12.04
N THR A 531 23.31 -16.06 12.97
CA THR A 531 23.79 -17.44 12.76
C THR A 531 22.86 -18.50 13.33
N ALA A 532 21.60 -18.15 13.60
CA ALA A 532 20.64 -19.10 14.16
C ALA A 532 20.26 -20.17 13.13
N THR A 533 20.23 -21.43 13.57
CA THR A 533 19.93 -22.60 12.74
C THR A 533 18.61 -23.24 13.12
N ASN A 534 18.13 -24.17 12.30
CA ASN A 534 16.88 -24.90 12.51
C ASN A 534 15.62 -24.03 12.59
N SER A 535 15.68 -22.77 12.16
CA SER A 535 14.57 -21.82 12.21
C SER A 535 13.49 -22.04 11.14
N GLY A 536 13.84 -22.69 10.02
CA GLY A 536 12.98 -22.76 8.82
C GLY A 536 13.19 -21.60 7.85
N ALA A 537 13.91 -20.55 8.25
CA ALA A 537 14.25 -19.39 7.42
C ALA A 537 15.77 -19.26 7.20
N GLY A 538 16.50 -20.37 7.23
CA GLY A 538 17.96 -20.37 7.08
C GLY A 538 18.41 -20.11 5.64
N ASN A 539 19.52 -19.40 5.48
CA ASN A 539 20.26 -19.31 4.22
C ASN A 539 20.90 -20.66 3.85
N TRP A 540 21.79 -20.67 2.85
CA TRP A 540 22.46 -21.90 2.40
C TRP A 540 23.37 -22.57 3.45
N HIS A 541 23.76 -21.86 4.52
CA HIS A 541 24.42 -22.44 5.69
C HIS A 541 23.44 -22.85 6.80
N GLY A 542 22.14 -22.66 6.59
CA GLY A 542 21.09 -22.82 7.58
C GLY A 542 20.97 -21.65 8.55
N HIS A 543 21.68 -20.54 8.33
CA HIS A 543 21.72 -19.38 9.24
C HIS A 543 20.63 -18.36 8.94
N VAL A 544 20.03 -17.80 9.98
CA VAL A 544 19.15 -16.64 9.90
C VAL A 544 19.47 -15.66 11.03
N ASP A 545 19.17 -14.40 10.77
CA ASP A 545 19.27 -13.32 11.73
C ASP A 545 18.00 -13.31 12.59
N VAL A 546 18.16 -13.26 13.91
CA VAL A 546 17.05 -13.36 14.87
C VAL A 546 16.87 -12.04 15.59
N ASN A 547 15.62 -11.59 15.60
CA ASN A 547 15.17 -10.32 16.11
C ASN A 547 14.24 -10.53 17.29
N PHE A 548 14.37 -9.69 18.31
CA PHE A 548 13.39 -9.58 19.38
C PHE A 548 12.78 -8.20 19.38
N SER A 549 11.45 -8.11 19.39
CA SER A 549 10.74 -6.85 19.52
C SER A 549 10.05 -6.71 20.87
N SER A 550 10.16 -5.53 21.46
CA SER A 550 9.40 -5.15 22.66
C SER A 550 7.96 -4.77 22.34
N THR A 551 7.61 -4.69 21.05
CA THR A 551 6.27 -4.29 20.58
C THR A 551 5.74 -5.32 19.60
N ASP A 552 4.53 -5.81 19.89
CA ASP A 552 3.75 -6.59 18.92
C ASP A 552 3.02 -5.64 17.97
N TYR A 553 3.60 -5.40 16.79
CA TYR A 553 2.94 -4.52 15.82
C TYR A 553 1.73 -5.19 15.13
N SER A 554 1.60 -6.52 15.24
CA SER A 554 0.52 -7.32 14.66
C SER A 554 -0.75 -7.31 15.49
N LYS A 555 -0.60 -7.21 16.83
CA LYS A 555 -1.73 -6.98 17.73
C LYS A 555 -2.19 -5.55 17.49
N ASN A 556 -3.37 -5.40 16.89
CA ASN A 556 -4.16 -4.19 17.07
C ASN A 556 -4.23 -3.94 18.58
N THR A 557 -3.57 -2.91 19.07
CA THR A 557 -3.87 -2.40 20.40
C THR A 557 -5.35 -2.06 20.34
N THR A 558 -6.18 -2.87 21.00
CA THR A 558 -7.55 -2.51 21.29
C THR A 558 -7.48 -1.31 22.22
N SER A 559 -7.33 -0.12 21.67
CA SER A 559 -7.94 1.03 22.31
C SER A 559 -9.44 0.75 22.22
N GLU A 560 -10.11 0.68 23.35
CA GLU A 560 -11.57 0.58 23.43
C GLU A 560 -12.28 1.82 22.84
N ASN A 561 -11.58 2.65 22.04
CA ASN A 561 -12.05 3.84 21.36
C ASN A 561 -11.36 3.97 19.99
N VAL A 562 -11.47 2.99 19.09
CA VAL A 562 -11.22 3.27 17.67
C VAL A 562 -12.30 4.24 17.24
N GLU A 563 -11.93 5.51 17.04
CA GLU A 563 -12.85 6.48 16.48
C GLU A 563 -13.38 5.94 15.14
N PRO A 564 -14.70 5.95 14.92
CA PRO A 564 -15.25 5.48 13.66
C PRO A 564 -14.59 6.19 12.49
N VAL A 565 -14.32 5.46 11.41
CA VAL A 565 -13.68 6.04 10.22
C VAL A 565 -14.52 7.22 9.74
N ASP A 566 -13.95 8.42 9.81
CA ASP A 566 -14.54 9.67 9.36
C ASP A 566 -14.40 9.73 7.84
N ILE A 567 -15.53 9.57 7.15
CA ILE A 567 -15.61 9.55 5.70
C ILE A 567 -16.47 10.74 5.27
N LYS A 568 -15.99 11.47 4.27
CA LYS A 568 -16.73 12.60 3.70
C LYS A 568 -18.10 12.13 3.19
N ASP A 569 -19.17 12.82 3.58
CA ASP A 569 -20.52 12.55 3.11
C ASP A 569 -20.71 13.19 1.72
N PHE A 570 -21.06 12.37 0.72
CA PHE A 570 -21.32 12.80 -0.66
C PHE A 570 -22.81 12.84 -1.00
N ASP A 571 -23.71 12.57 -0.03
CA ASP A 571 -25.14 12.54 -0.26
C ASP A 571 -25.72 13.96 -0.39
N LYS A 572 -25.99 14.37 -1.63
CA LYS A 572 -26.58 15.69 -2.00
C LYS A 572 -27.96 15.94 -1.37
N GLY A 573 -28.57 14.97 -0.69
CA GLY A 573 -29.87 15.08 -0.04
C GLY A 573 -29.90 15.79 1.33
N LYS A 574 -28.75 16.00 2.00
CA LYS A 574 -28.70 16.58 3.37
C LYS A 574 -28.32 18.07 3.45
N GLU A 575 -27.77 18.68 2.40
CA GLU A 575 -27.24 20.06 2.45
C GLU A 575 -28.31 21.17 2.64
N ILE A 576 -29.61 20.85 2.67
CA ILE A 576 -30.68 21.85 2.77
C ILE A 576 -31.23 22.05 4.20
N GLN A 577 -30.77 21.31 5.23
CA GLN A 577 -31.31 21.47 6.61
C GLN A 577 -30.34 21.89 7.72
N GLY A 578 -29.11 22.32 7.39
CA GLY A 578 -28.09 22.60 8.42
C GLY A 578 -27.56 24.04 8.53
N LYS A 579 -28.16 25.05 7.89
CA LYS A 579 -27.84 26.47 8.19
C LYS A 579 -28.75 27.01 9.29
N LEU A 580 -28.52 26.60 10.53
CA LEU A 580 -28.86 27.39 11.71
C LEU A 580 -28.15 26.81 12.95
N VAL A 581 -27.82 27.70 13.89
CA VAL A 581 -27.07 27.51 15.15
C VAL A 581 -25.57 27.72 14.96
N GLY A 582 -24.93 28.84 15.32
CA GLY A 582 -25.22 29.83 16.35
C GLY A 582 -24.32 29.58 17.57
N MET A 583 -23.22 30.33 17.66
CA MET A 583 -22.28 30.53 18.78
C MET A 583 -22.65 30.02 20.20
N LEU A 584 -21.60 29.55 20.91
CA LEU A 584 -21.31 29.59 22.38
C LEU A 584 -21.47 28.29 23.23
N PRO A 585 -20.72 28.11 24.36
CA PRO A 585 -19.58 27.17 24.49
C PRO A 585 -19.71 26.12 25.64
N THR A 586 -18.75 25.19 25.69
CA THR A 586 -18.34 24.31 26.82
C THR A 586 -19.41 23.66 27.72
N ALA A 587 -19.51 22.32 27.66
CA ALA A 587 -19.57 21.37 28.79
C ALA A 587 -20.31 20.10 28.35
N GLY A 588 -19.70 18.94 28.59
CA GLY A 588 -20.20 17.66 28.11
C GLY A 588 -21.60 17.29 28.62
N VAL A 589 -22.41 16.73 27.73
CA VAL A 589 -23.43 15.72 28.01
C VAL A 589 -23.58 14.88 26.75
N PHE A 590 -23.24 13.59 26.85
CA PHE A 590 -23.68 12.55 25.93
C PHE A 590 -25.21 12.55 25.84
N LEU A 591 -25.76 12.68 24.63
CA LEU A 591 -27.12 12.25 24.33
C LEU A 591 -27.09 11.29 23.15
N SER A 592 -27.08 10.01 23.54
CA SER A 592 -27.48 8.85 22.76
C SER A 592 -28.80 9.07 22.00
N GLY A 593 -28.89 8.62 20.75
CA GLY A 593 -30.19 8.45 20.09
C GLY A 593 -30.14 8.12 18.60
N ALA A 594 -30.28 6.84 18.28
CA ALA A 594 -30.82 6.28 17.03
C ALA A 594 -29.93 6.25 15.76
N ALA A 595 -28.92 5.36 15.74
CA ALA A 595 -28.52 4.64 14.52
C ALA A 595 -27.78 3.30 14.80
N LEU A 596 -27.82 2.76 16.03
CA LEU A 596 -27.05 1.57 16.42
C LEU A 596 -27.82 0.24 16.20
N GLY A 597 -28.58 0.14 15.11
CA GLY A 597 -29.54 -0.95 14.87
C GLY A 597 -29.07 -2.06 13.91
N THR A 598 -27.94 -1.89 13.21
CA THR A 598 -27.55 -2.81 12.11
C THR A 598 -26.11 -3.32 12.19
N TYR A 599 -25.32 -2.89 13.17
CA TYR A 599 -23.89 -3.23 13.24
C TYR A 599 -23.61 -4.60 13.90
N LEU A 600 -24.53 -5.10 14.76
CA LEU A 600 -24.35 -6.37 15.47
C LEU A 600 -24.65 -7.62 14.60
N ASP A 601 -25.21 -7.46 13.40
CA ASP A 601 -25.60 -8.58 12.53
C ASP A 601 -24.45 -9.08 11.63
N ARG A 602 -23.41 -8.27 11.40
CA ARG A 602 -22.28 -8.61 10.50
C ARG A 602 -21.38 -9.74 11.04
N ARG A 603 -21.16 -9.82 12.36
CA ARG A 603 -20.42 -10.94 12.98
C ARG A 603 -21.19 -12.26 12.89
N HIS A 604 -22.52 -12.20 12.85
CA HIS A 604 -23.37 -13.36 12.68
C HIS A 604 -23.33 -13.86 11.22
N LEU A 605 -23.31 -12.96 10.24
CA LEU A 605 -23.17 -13.28 8.82
C LEU A 605 -21.78 -13.84 8.45
N LYS A 606 -20.67 -13.26 8.94
CA LYS A 606 -19.31 -13.84 8.75
C LYS A 606 -19.22 -15.25 9.37
N LYS A 607 -19.81 -15.48 10.56
CA LYS A 607 -19.90 -16.82 11.17
C LYS A 607 -20.81 -17.78 10.40
N GLU A 608 -21.89 -17.30 9.78
CA GLU A 608 -22.74 -18.12 8.93
C GLU A 608 -22.06 -18.49 7.61
N ARG A 609 -21.28 -17.59 7.01
CA ARG A 609 -20.45 -17.85 5.82
C ARG A 609 -19.41 -18.93 6.09
N GLN A 610 -18.65 -18.79 7.18
CA GLN A 610 -17.67 -19.79 7.60
C GLN A 610 -18.33 -21.16 7.90
N ARG A 611 -19.52 -21.17 8.53
CA ARG A 611 -20.30 -22.40 8.74
C ARG A 611 -20.87 -23.00 7.45
N ARG A 612 -21.16 -22.20 6.43
CA ARG A 612 -21.63 -22.67 5.12
C ARG A 612 -20.48 -23.28 4.32
N GLU A 613 -19.31 -22.66 4.33
CA GLU A 613 -18.08 -23.19 3.73
C GLU A 613 -17.66 -24.51 4.38
N GLU A 614 -17.67 -24.59 5.71
CA GLU A 614 -17.42 -25.84 6.43
C GLU A 614 -18.44 -26.95 6.09
N ARG A 615 -19.72 -26.58 5.92
CA ARG A 615 -20.78 -27.54 5.53
C ARG A 615 -20.61 -28.00 4.08
N ARG A 616 -20.13 -27.12 3.20
CA ARG A 616 -19.85 -27.42 1.78
C ARG A 616 -18.64 -28.36 1.67
N ALA A 617 -17.53 -28.04 2.33
CA ALA A 617 -16.35 -28.90 2.40
C ALA A 617 -16.67 -30.30 2.98
N ARG A 618 -17.54 -30.36 4.00
CA ARG A 618 -18.01 -31.64 4.57
C ARG A 618 -18.93 -32.44 3.63
N ARG A 619 -19.66 -31.79 2.72
CA ARG A 619 -20.49 -32.47 1.71
C ARG A 619 -19.63 -33.00 0.58
N GLU A 620 -18.69 -32.21 0.08
CA GLU A 620 -17.75 -32.60 -0.98
C GLU A 620 -16.83 -33.75 -0.52
N ALA A 621 -16.39 -33.75 0.75
CA ALA A 621 -15.65 -34.86 1.34
C ALA A 621 -16.48 -36.16 1.40
N ARG A 622 -17.78 -36.08 1.73
CA ARG A 622 -18.67 -37.25 1.78
C ARG A 622 -19.00 -37.81 0.40
N ASP A 623 -19.18 -36.94 -0.60
CA ASP A 623 -19.45 -37.38 -1.97
C ASP A 623 -18.21 -38.02 -2.61
N ASN A 624 -17.00 -37.56 -2.25
CA ASN A 624 -15.75 -38.20 -2.67
C ASN A 624 -15.52 -39.56 -1.99
N ASP A 625 -15.92 -39.73 -0.73
CA ASP A 625 -15.87 -41.04 -0.04
C ASP A 625 -16.88 -42.04 -0.59
N GLN A 626 -18.09 -41.56 -0.96
CA GLN A 626 -19.09 -42.42 -1.60
C GLN A 626 -18.68 -42.86 -3.03
N ARG A 627 -17.93 -42.03 -3.77
CA ARG A 627 -17.40 -42.40 -5.09
C ARG A 627 -16.19 -43.34 -5.03
N ARG A 628 -15.48 -43.42 -3.90
CA ARG A 628 -14.38 -44.37 -3.68
C ARG A 628 -14.84 -45.73 -3.12
N GLY A 629 -16.08 -45.83 -2.64
CA GLY A 629 -16.68 -47.07 -2.12
C GLY A 629 -17.31 -47.99 -3.17
N SER A 630 -17.22 -47.65 -4.46
CA SER A 630 -17.76 -48.44 -5.57
C SER A 630 -16.67 -48.76 -6.60
N TYR A 631 -15.70 -49.59 -6.20
CA TYR A 631 -14.87 -50.41 -7.08
C TYR A 631 -14.60 -51.76 -6.41
#